data_AF-X8J3L1-F1
#
_entry.id   AF-X8J3L1-F1
#
_cell.length_a   1.000
_cell.length_b   1.000
_cell.length_c   1.000
_cell.angle_alpha   90.00
_cell.angle_beta   90.00
_cell.angle_gamma   90.00
#
_symmetry.space_group_name_H-M   'P 1'
#
loop_
_entity.id
_entity.type
_entity.pdbx_description
1 polymer ?
#
loop_
_entity_poly.entity_id
_entity_poly.type
_entity_poly.pdbx_seq_one_letter_code
_entity_poly.pdbx_strand_id
1 'polypeptide(L)'
;MKGMQFNEIFLPDGCSKEIDGGFVTLEAGVQWGEAYKFADSMGRVLAGGGATSVGAAGGFPLGGGYSLLSPSLGLGLNNIVEIELVTADGQLRKVNECSHPDLFWALRGGGGGTWGATTKITYRTHPRSELYIFLVDGLSPNMTDAVARETVLRWVKLAPTLGDLGVGGVSILSERSLTIAAMVQSSFANLTQLKHTLEPFTSWLAEQGVLHTDLESTANGTPIYINYASCISCDPALLE
;
A
#
# COMPACT_ATOMS: atom_id res chain seq x y z
N MET A 1 18.60 -14.68 -6.26
CA MET A 1 17.16 -14.94 -6.09
C MET A 1 16.39 -13.69 -6.45
N LYS A 2 16.16 -13.47 -7.75
CA LYS A 2 15.52 -12.27 -8.33
C LYS A 2 14.45 -12.60 -9.38
N GLY A 3 14.08 -13.89 -9.48
CA GLY A 3 13.02 -14.35 -10.38
C GLY A 3 11.67 -13.75 -10.02
N MET A 4 10.88 -13.46 -11.06
CA MET A 4 9.52 -12.95 -10.98
C MET A 4 8.69 -13.68 -12.03
N GLN A 5 7.51 -14.16 -11.64
CA GLN A 5 6.60 -14.87 -12.53
C GLN A 5 5.18 -14.35 -12.34
N PHE A 6 4.44 -14.17 -13.44
CA PHE A 6 3.03 -13.82 -13.43
C PHE A 6 2.20 -14.99 -13.96
N ASN A 7 1.07 -15.24 -13.32
CA ASN A 7 0.08 -16.23 -13.74
C ASN A 7 -1.32 -15.67 -13.52
N GLU A 8 -2.21 -15.75 -14.51
CA GLU A 8 -3.62 -15.38 -14.30
C GLU A 8 -4.33 -16.34 -13.33
N ILE A 9 -4.08 -17.63 -13.53
CA ILE A 9 -4.61 -18.73 -12.73
C ILE A 9 -3.46 -19.38 -11.95
N PHE A 10 -3.69 -19.70 -10.68
CA PHE A 10 -2.70 -20.33 -9.81
C PHE A 10 -3.28 -21.54 -9.08
N LEU A 11 -2.51 -22.63 -8.98
CA LEU A 11 -2.83 -23.79 -8.15
C LEU A 11 -1.83 -23.82 -6.98
N PRO A 12 -2.23 -23.41 -5.76
CA PRO A 12 -1.37 -23.57 -4.59
C PRO A 12 -1.08 -25.05 -4.34
N ASP A 13 0.12 -25.34 -3.88
CA ASP A 13 0.60 -26.69 -3.61
C ASP A 13 -0.31 -27.42 -2.60
N GLY A 14 -0.72 -28.64 -2.92
CA GLY A 14 -1.63 -29.42 -2.09
C GLY A 14 -3.10 -28.98 -2.12
N CYS A 15 -3.45 -27.85 -2.75
CA CYS A 15 -4.86 -27.52 -3.03
C CYS A 15 -5.39 -28.35 -4.20
N SER A 16 -6.69 -28.62 -4.21
CA SER A 16 -7.38 -29.38 -5.27
C SER A 16 -8.04 -28.52 -6.34
N LYS A 17 -8.03 -27.20 -6.17
CA LYS A 17 -8.69 -26.24 -7.05
C LYS A 17 -7.76 -25.09 -7.39
N GLU A 18 -7.78 -24.73 -8.66
CA GLU A 18 -7.17 -23.51 -9.16
C GLU A 18 -7.94 -22.29 -8.67
N ILE A 19 -7.21 -21.20 -8.44
CA ILE A 19 -7.75 -19.89 -8.14
C ILE A 19 -7.42 -18.94 -9.30
N ASP A 20 -8.38 -18.10 -9.65
CA ASP A 20 -8.26 -17.07 -10.68
C ASP A 20 -8.11 -15.68 -10.02
N GLY A 21 -7.57 -14.72 -10.77
CA GLY A 21 -7.51 -13.32 -10.41
C GLY A 21 -6.13 -12.68 -10.47
N GLY A 22 -5.13 -13.32 -11.08
CA GLY A 22 -3.80 -12.75 -11.30
C GLY A 22 -2.89 -12.84 -10.09
N PHE A 23 -1.75 -13.53 -10.25
CA PHE A 23 -0.80 -13.84 -9.20
C PHE A 23 0.62 -13.54 -9.63
N VAL A 24 1.42 -13.02 -8.71
CA VAL A 24 2.85 -12.78 -8.92
C VAL A 24 3.66 -13.56 -7.88
N THR A 25 4.52 -14.45 -8.37
CA THR A 25 5.50 -15.17 -7.56
C THR A 25 6.83 -14.41 -7.59
N LEU A 26 7.32 -14.04 -6.41
CA LEU A 26 8.55 -13.27 -6.22
C LEU A 26 9.58 -14.11 -5.45
N GLU A 27 10.80 -14.19 -5.97
CA GLU A 27 11.92 -14.75 -5.22
C GLU A 27 12.40 -13.81 -4.09
N ALA A 28 13.00 -14.38 -3.04
CA ALA A 28 13.33 -13.70 -1.78
C ALA A 28 14.13 -12.39 -1.90
N GLY A 29 14.95 -12.25 -2.95
CA GLY A 29 15.77 -11.05 -3.15
C GLY A 29 15.05 -9.92 -3.90
N VAL A 30 13.85 -10.13 -4.44
CA VAL A 30 13.12 -9.09 -5.17
C VAL A 30 12.72 -7.96 -4.21
N GLN A 31 12.99 -6.72 -4.60
CA GLN A 31 12.59 -5.51 -3.89
C GLN A 31 11.29 -4.96 -4.48
N TRP A 32 10.55 -4.19 -3.69
CA TRP A 32 9.25 -3.66 -4.10
C TRP A 32 9.31 -2.84 -5.39
N GLY A 33 10.36 -2.02 -5.60
CA GLY A 33 10.53 -1.26 -6.85
C GLY A 33 10.65 -2.14 -8.10
N GLU A 34 11.24 -3.33 -7.99
CA GLU A 34 11.32 -4.31 -9.08
C GLU A 34 9.96 -4.99 -9.28
N ALA A 35 9.33 -5.42 -8.19
CA ALA A 35 8.03 -6.10 -8.21
C ALA A 35 6.92 -5.22 -8.81
N TYR A 36 6.90 -3.92 -8.50
CA TYR A 36 5.91 -2.99 -9.07
C TYR A 36 6.07 -2.80 -10.57
N LYS A 37 7.30 -2.62 -11.06
CA LYS A 37 7.57 -2.51 -12.50
C LYS A 37 7.13 -3.78 -13.23
N PHE A 38 7.40 -4.95 -12.64
CA PHE A 38 6.97 -6.22 -13.20
C PHE A 38 5.44 -6.35 -13.23
N ALA A 39 4.76 -6.12 -12.10
CA ALA A 39 3.30 -6.22 -12.01
C ALA A 39 2.59 -5.21 -12.93
N ASP A 40 3.09 -3.98 -13.02
CA ASP A 40 2.51 -2.96 -13.89
C ASP A 40 2.63 -3.30 -15.37
N SER A 41 3.72 -3.96 -15.79
CA SER A 41 3.85 -4.46 -17.17
C SER A 41 2.77 -5.48 -17.56
N MET A 42 2.09 -6.06 -16.57
CA MET A 42 0.94 -6.97 -16.73
C MET A 42 -0.40 -6.28 -16.42
N GLY A 43 -0.43 -4.96 -16.23
CA GLY A 43 -1.63 -4.21 -15.85
C GLY A 43 -2.13 -4.52 -14.44
N ARG A 44 -1.23 -4.89 -13.52
CA ARG A 44 -1.55 -5.31 -12.15
C ARG A 44 -0.93 -4.39 -11.10
N VAL A 45 -1.54 -4.39 -9.91
CA VAL A 45 -1.13 -3.64 -8.72
C VAL A 45 -0.85 -4.62 -7.57
N LEU A 46 0.17 -4.32 -6.77
CA LEU A 46 0.54 -5.07 -5.57
C LEU A 46 0.38 -4.17 -4.33
N ALA A 47 -0.18 -4.73 -3.26
CA ALA A 47 -0.21 -4.08 -1.94
C ALA A 47 1.15 -4.26 -1.25
N GLY A 48 2.12 -3.42 -1.59
CA GLY A 48 3.48 -3.47 -1.06
C GLY A 48 3.90 -2.22 -0.28
N GLY A 49 5.18 -2.16 0.10
CA GLY A 49 5.75 -1.07 0.88
C GLY A 49 6.04 0.19 0.05
N GLY A 50 5.92 1.37 0.69
CA GLY A 50 6.21 2.65 0.05
C GLY A 50 7.70 2.83 -0.30
N ALA A 51 8.61 2.34 0.56
CA ALA A 51 10.05 2.34 0.28
C ALA A 51 10.41 1.24 -0.72
N THR A 52 10.86 1.64 -1.92
CA THR A 52 11.10 0.74 -3.05
C THR A 52 12.24 -0.26 -2.85
N SER A 53 13.20 0.07 -1.98
CA SER A 53 14.35 -0.77 -1.65
C SER A 53 14.01 -1.91 -0.68
N VAL A 54 12.82 -1.90 -0.07
CA VAL A 54 12.41 -2.95 0.87
C VAL A 54 12.13 -4.24 0.12
N GLY A 55 12.58 -5.37 0.69
CA GLY A 55 12.37 -6.71 0.12
C GLY A 55 10.89 -7.11 0.07
N ALA A 56 10.42 -7.48 -1.11
CA ALA A 56 9.04 -7.86 -1.38
C ALA A 56 8.72 -9.31 -0.97
N ALA A 57 9.73 -10.17 -0.81
CA ALA A 57 9.55 -11.58 -0.45
C ALA A 57 10.37 -11.96 0.81
N GLY A 58 10.34 -11.09 1.83
CA GLY A 58 11.14 -11.25 3.07
C GLY A 58 10.41 -10.74 4.31
N GLY A 59 11.11 -10.00 5.18
CA GLY A 59 10.55 -9.57 6.48
C GLY A 59 9.31 -8.66 6.40
N PHE A 60 9.22 -7.79 5.39
CA PHE A 60 8.09 -6.85 5.22
C PHE A 60 6.72 -7.55 5.21
N PRO A 61 6.44 -8.47 4.27
CA PRO A 61 5.14 -9.14 4.21
C PRO A 61 4.94 -10.12 5.37
N LEU A 62 6.01 -10.73 5.90
CA LEU A 62 5.92 -11.72 6.98
C LEU A 62 5.65 -11.08 8.35
N GLY A 63 5.98 -9.80 8.53
CA GLY A 63 5.67 -9.03 9.73
C GLY A 63 4.37 -8.22 9.64
N GLY A 64 3.66 -8.25 8.51
CA GLY A 64 2.50 -7.39 8.29
C GLY A 64 2.42 -6.88 6.85
N GLY A 65 3.29 -5.92 6.58
CA GLY A 65 3.41 -5.24 5.29
C GLY A 65 2.35 -4.16 5.11
N TYR A 66 2.54 -3.00 5.75
CA TYR A 66 1.67 -1.86 5.51
C TYR A 66 1.89 -1.27 4.10
N SER A 67 0.80 -1.07 3.37
CA SER A 67 0.77 -0.40 2.07
C SER A 67 -0.06 0.88 2.15
N LEU A 68 0.28 1.87 1.32
CA LEU A 68 -0.55 3.07 1.13
C LEU A 68 -1.96 2.73 0.64
N LEU A 69 -2.15 1.54 0.06
CA LEU A 69 -3.44 1.03 -0.42
C LEU A 69 -4.08 0.02 0.54
N SER A 70 -3.52 -0.18 1.74
CA SER A 70 -4.00 -1.23 2.65
C SER A 70 -5.47 -1.13 3.06
N PRO A 71 -6.09 0.05 3.22
CA PRO A 71 -7.53 0.12 3.49
C PRO A 71 -8.40 -0.44 2.35
N SER A 72 -7.94 -0.39 1.09
CA SER A 72 -8.66 -0.97 -0.05
C SER A 72 -8.23 -2.40 -0.39
N LEU A 73 -6.94 -2.70 -0.27
CA LEU A 73 -6.33 -3.94 -0.79
C LEU A 73 -5.86 -4.91 0.30
N GLY A 74 -6.03 -4.55 1.57
CA GLY A 74 -5.47 -5.28 2.71
C GLY A 74 -3.96 -5.05 2.90
N LEU A 75 -3.40 -5.60 3.98
CA LEU A 75 -1.96 -5.61 4.20
C LEU A 75 -1.26 -6.52 3.19
N GLY A 76 0.06 -6.39 3.04
CA GLY A 76 0.88 -7.27 2.22
C GLY A 76 0.66 -8.75 2.57
N LEU A 77 0.59 -9.08 3.86
CA LEU A 77 0.28 -10.44 4.31
C LEU A 77 -1.10 -10.93 3.86
N ASN A 78 -2.10 -10.05 3.74
CA ASN A 78 -3.45 -10.45 3.34
C ASN A 78 -3.49 -10.92 1.89
N ASN A 79 -2.51 -10.49 1.09
CA ASN A 79 -2.39 -10.79 -0.32
C ASN A 79 -1.55 -12.04 -0.61
N ILE A 80 -0.88 -12.64 0.39
CA ILE A 80 -0.09 -13.85 0.19
C ILE A 80 -1.02 -15.06 0.03
N VAL A 81 -0.76 -15.89 -0.98
CA VAL A 81 -1.47 -17.15 -1.23
C VAL A 81 -0.60 -18.39 -1.04
N GLU A 82 0.73 -18.26 -1.14
CA GLU A 82 1.68 -19.34 -0.90
C GLU A 82 3.06 -18.78 -0.53
N ILE A 83 3.78 -19.48 0.34
CA ILE A 83 5.16 -19.19 0.71
C ILE A 83 6.01 -20.44 0.50
N GLU A 84 7.13 -20.31 -0.21
CA GLU A 84 8.16 -21.35 -0.31
C GLU A 84 9.31 -20.99 0.64
N LEU A 85 9.66 -21.88 1.58
CA LEU A 85 10.70 -21.64 2.58
C LEU A 85 11.50 -22.91 2.92
N VAL A 86 12.75 -22.71 3.34
CA VAL A 86 13.56 -23.76 3.96
C VAL A 86 13.42 -23.66 5.46
N THR A 87 12.87 -24.69 6.08
CA THR A 87 12.67 -24.78 7.54
C THR A 87 13.93 -25.28 8.26
N ALA A 88 13.92 -25.26 9.60
CA ALA A 88 15.08 -25.59 10.43
C ALA A 88 15.61 -27.03 10.25
N ASP A 89 14.76 -27.96 9.80
CA ASP A 89 15.14 -29.34 9.43
C ASP A 89 15.78 -29.44 8.02
N GLY A 90 16.03 -28.30 7.36
CA GLY A 90 16.68 -28.21 6.05
C GLY A 90 15.78 -28.57 4.87
N GLN A 91 14.48 -28.79 5.09
CA GLN A 91 13.56 -29.16 4.01
C GLN A 91 12.93 -27.92 3.36
N LEU A 92 12.80 -27.97 2.04
CA LEU A 92 12.03 -26.99 1.28
C LEU A 92 10.55 -27.33 1.40
N ARG A 93 9.75 -26.40 1.92
CA ARG A 93 8.29 -26.53 2.05
C ARG A 93 7.60 -25.42 1.28
N LYS A 94 6.46 -25.75 0.69
CA LYS A 94 5.45 -24.79 0.25
C LYS A 94 4.30 -24.82 1.23
N VAL A 95 3.93 -23.65 1.73
CA VAL A 95 2.92 -23.50 2.76
C VAL A 95 1.86 -22.51 2.33
N ASN A 96 0.60 -22.90 2.53
CA ASN A 96 -0.61 -22.20 2.11
C ASN A 96 -1.80 -22.73 2.94
N GLU A 97 -3.03 -22.39 2.56
CA GLU A 97 -4.24 -22.83 3.27
C GLU A 97 -4.49 -24.35 3.21
N CYS A 98 -3.93 -25.06 2.22
CA CYS A 98 -4.09 -26.50 2.02
C CYS A 98 -2.88 -27.33 2.51
N SER A 99 -1.71 -26.70 2.63
CA SER A 99 -0.45 -27.34 3.02
C SER A 99 0.20 -26.58 4.17
N HIS A 100 0.35 -27.22 5.33
CA HIS A 100 0.87 -26.62 6.57
C HIS A 100 0.16 -25.29 6.95
N PRO A 101 -1.17 -25.30 7.11
CA PRO A 101 -1.95 -24.07 7.32
C PRO A 101 -1.62 -23.33 8.62
N ASP A 102 -1.15 -24.05 9.63
CA ASP A 102 -0.66 -23.50 10.90
C ASP A 102 0.63 -22.67 10.70
N LEU A 103 1.59 -23.22 9.94
CA LEU A 103 2.81 -22.52 9.57
C LEU A 103 2.53 -21.35 8.62
N PHE A 104 1.61 -21.53 7.67
CA PHE A 104 1.18 -20.46 6.77
C PHE A 104 0.55 -19.29 7.54
N TRP A 105 -0.32 -19.58 8.51
CA TRP A 105 -0.88 -18.58 9.43
C TRP A 105 0.23 -17.86 10.21
N ALA A 106 1.19 -18.60 10.78
CA ALA A 106 2.27 -18.03 11.57
C ALA A 106 3.19 -17.11 10.76
N LEU A 107 3.47 -17.46 9.50
CA LEU A 107 4.29 -16.65 8.59
C LEU A 107 3.60 -15.35 8.16
N ARG A 108 2.27 -15.24 8.27
CA ARG A 108 1.49 -14.06 7.86
C ARG A 108 1.26 -13.09 9.02
N GLY A 109 2.36 -12.59 9.60
CA GLY A 109 2.35 -11.59 10.69
C GLY A 109 3.22 -11.96 11.88
N GLY A 110 3.69 -13.21 12.00
CA GLY A 110 4.57 -13.66 13.08
C GLY A 110 6.04 -13.23 12.94
N GLY A 111 6.37 -12.46 11.89
CA GLY A 111 7.71 -11.93 11.65
C GLY A 111 8.59 -12.87 10.82
N GLY A 112 9.38 -12.28 9.92
CA GLY A 112 10.35 -13.01 9.11
C GLY A 112 11.55 -13.51 9.92
N GLY A 113 12.15 -14.63 9.48
CA GLY A 113 13.38 -15.18 10.07
C GLY A 113 13.18 -16.16 11.23
N THR A 114 12.00 -16.20 11.85
CA THR A 114 11.70 -17.12 12.96
C THR A 114 11.40 -18.55 12.48
N TRP A 115 10.68 -18.68 11.37
CA TRP A 115 10.06 -19.93 10.94
C TRP A 115 10.82 -20.68 9.84
N GLY A 116 11.88 -20.06 9.32
CA GLY A 116 12.70 -20.56 8.23
C GLY A 116 13.21 -19.45 7.32
N ALA A 117 13.98 -19.84 6.31
CA ALA A 117 14.49 -18.96 5.27
C ALA A 117 13.52 -18.98 4.08
N THR A 118 12.75 -17.90 3.91
CA THR A 118 11.87 -17.73 2.75
C THR A 118 12.69 -17.68 1.46
N THR A 119 12.19 -18.38 0.45
CA THR A 119 12.80 -18.45 -0.88
C THR A 119 11.90 -17.84 -1.94
N LYS A 120 10.57 -17.98 -1.82
CA LYS A 120 9.57 -17.32 -2.67
C LYS A 120 8.32 -16.95 -1.89
N ILE A 121 7.62 -15.91 -2.35
CA ILE A 121 6.26 -15.59 -1.92
C ILE A 121 5.40 -15.37 -3.17
N THR A 122 4.23 -16.00 -3.19
CA THR A 122 3.20 -15.79 -4.22
C THR A 122 2.14 -14.86 -3.68
N TYR A 123 1.91 -13.75 -4.39
CA TYR A 123 0.90 -12.75 -4.08
C TYR A 123 -0.27 -12.83 -5.03
N ARG A 124 -1.49 -12.71 -4.52
CA ARG A 124 -2.62 -12.18 -5.29
C ARG A 124 -2.31 -10.74 -5.67
N THR A 125 -2.63 -10.39 -6.91
CA THR A 125 -2.52 -9.02 -7.42
C THR A 125 -3.89 -8.42 -7.63
N HIS A 126 -3.96 -7.12 -7.87
CA HIS A 126 -5.21 -6.39 -8.13
C HIS A 126 -5.19 -5.78 -9.54
N PRO A 127 -6.34 -5.64 -10.22
CA PRO A 127 -6.41 -4.94 -11.49
C PRO A 127 -5.93 -3.49 -11.35
N ARG A 128 -5.26 -2.97 -12.38
CA ARG A 128 -4.92 -1.55 -12.44
C ARG A 128 -6.19 -0.70 -12.50
N SER A 129 -6.22 0.34 -11.68
CA SER A 129 -7.27 1.35 -11.61
C SER A 129 -6.63 2.74 -11.41
N GLU A 130 -7.39 3.80 -11.65
CA GLU A 130 -6.93 5.17 -11.41
C GLU A 130 -6.75 5.41 -9.91
N LEU A 131 -5.88 6.34 -9.52
CA LEU A 131 -5.73 6.76 -8.12
C LEU A 131 -6.31 8.15 -7.93
N TYR A 132 -7.14 8.30 -6.91
CA TYR A 132 -7.46 9.61 -6.35
C TYR A 132 -6.44 9.92 -5.26
N ILE A 133 -5.78 11.06 -5.35
CA ILE A 133 -4.77 11.50 -4.40
C ILE A 133 -5.19 12.84 -3.80
N PHE A 134 -5.06 12.93 -2.48
CA PHE A 134 -5.25 14.14 -1.70
C PHE A 134 -3.93 14.47 -1.01
N LEU A 135 -3.39 15.66 -1.31
CA LEU A 135 -2.14 16.15 -0.75
C LEU A 135 -2.41 17.38 0.12
N VAL A 136 -1.77 17.43 1.29
CA VAL A 136 -1.62 18.64 2.10
C VAL A 136 -0.13 18.85 2.30
N ASP A 137 0.38 19.98 1.83
CA ASP A 137 1.71 20.44 2.19
C ASP A 137 1.63 21.29 3.47
N GLY A 138 2.32 20.84 4.51
CA GLY A 138 2.34 21.48 5.81
C GLY A 138 3.29 22.68 5.91
N LEU A 139 4.03 22.99 4.85
CA LEU A 139 4.96 24.13 4.79
C LEU A 139 4.19 25.44 4.55
N SER A 140 3.48 25.91 5.56
CA SER A 140 2.84 27.23 5.53
C SER A 140 3.46 28.19 6.55
N PRO A 141 3.76 29.45 6.17
CA PRO A 141 4.16 30.47 7.15
C PRO A 141 3.06 30.77 8.19
N ASN A 142 1.81 30.40 7.90
CA ASN A 142 0.68 30.55 8.81
C ASN A 142 0.49 29.33 9.75
N MET A 143 1.35 28.30 9.64
CA MET A 143 1.31 27.12 10.49
C MET A 143 1.88 27.43 11.89
N THR A 144 1.05 28.02 12.76
CA THR A 144 1.36 28.17 14.19
C THR A 144 1.20 26.82 14.92
N ASP A 145 1.81 26.66 16.10
CA ASP A 145 1.68 25.45 16.93
C ASP A 145 0.21 25.08 17.22
N ALA A 146 -0.63 26.09 17.44
CA ALA A 146 -2.07 25.90 17.68
C ALA A 146 -2.78 25.33 16.45
N VAL A 147 -2.45 25.87 15.26
CA VAL A 147 -2.99 25.39 13.99
C VAL A 147 -2.47 24.00 13.65
N ALA A 148 -1.19 23.72 13.87
CA ALA A 148 -0.60 22.39 13.66
C ALA A 148 -1.27 21.34 14.54
N ARG A 149 -1.43 21.62 15.84
CA ARG A 149 -2.11 20.74 16.79
C ARG A 149 -3.56 20.47 16.37
N GLU A 150 -4.30 21.51 16.02
CA GLU A 150 -5.70 21.36 15.62
C GLU A 150 -5.82 20.61 14.27
N THR A 151 -4.89 20.82 13.34
CA THR A 151 -4.80 20.05 12.09
C THR A 151 -4.65 18.57 12.38
N VAL A 152 -3.69 18.19 13.24
CA VAL A 152 -3.47 16.78 13.63
C VAL A 152 -4.72 16.20 14.28
N LEU A 153 -5.36 16.92 15.21
CA LEU A 153 -6.57 16.44 15.87
C LEU A 153 -7.73 16.21 14.88
N ARG A 154 -7.92 17.11 13.92
CA ARG A 154 -8.95 16.98 12.88
C ARG A 154 -8.64 15.83 11.93
N TRP A 155 -7.38 15.71 11.50
CA TRP A 155 -6.93 14.63 10.63
C TRP A 155 -7.10 13.26 11.29
N VAL A 156 -6.67 13.10 12.55
CA VAL A 156 -6.83 11.84 13.30
C VAL A 156 -8.30 11.48 13.51
N LYS A 157 -9.19 12.46 13.73
CA LYS A 157 -10.64 12.23 13.83
C LYS A 157 -11.27 11.82 12.49
N LEU A 158 -10.72 12.31 11.38
CA LEU A 158 -11.20 12.03 10.03
C LEU A 158 -10.68 10.69 9.48
N ALA A 159 -9.48 10.27 9.91
CA ALA A 159 -8.79 9.10 9.39
C ALA A 159 -9.61 7.78 9.42
N PRO A 160 -10.40 7.46 10.47
CA PRO A 160 -11.24 6.26 10.47
C PRO A 160 -12.27 6.27 9.33
N THR A 161 -12.97 7.39 9.13
CA THR A 161 -13.96 7.53 8.06
C THR A 161 -13.31 7.45 6.68
N LEU A 162 -12.10 7.99 6.51
CA LEU A 162 -11.33 7.82 5.29
C LEU A 162 -10.93 6.36 5.07
N GLY A 163 -10.50 5.66 6.12
CA GLY A 163 -10.21 4.23 6.08
C GLY A 163 -11.41 3.38 5.67
N ASP A 164 -12.60 3.67 6.19
CA ASP A 164 -13.87 3.01 5.81
C ASP A 164 -14.22 3.24 4.32
N LEU A 165 -13.75 4.35 3.74
CA LEU A 165 -13.86 4.66 2.31
C LEU A 165 -12.71 4.08 1.46
N GLY A 166 -11.85 3.24 2.06
CA GLY A 166 -10.70 2.62 1.39
C GLY A 166 -9.50 3.55 1.21
N VAL A 167 -9.53 4.76 1.76
CA VAL A 167 -8.44 5.73 1.66
C VAL A 167 -7.33 5.37 2.64
N GLY A 168 -6.16 5.03 2.10
CA GLY A 168 -4.92 4.90 2.84
C GLY A 168 -3.98 6.05 2.55
N GLY A 169 -2.71 5.92 2.94
CA GLY A 169 -1.73 6.97 2.72
C GLY A 169 -0.65 7.05 3.78
N VAL A 170 0.06 8.16 3.79
CA VAL A 170 1.03 8.48 4.84
C VAL A 170 0.79 9.90 5.32
N SER A 171 1.07 10.13 6.59
CA SER A 171 1.10 11.47 7.16
C SER A 171 2.41 11.64 7.91
N ILE A 172 3.15 12.69 7.57
CA ILE A 172 4.44 13.02 8.16
C ILE A 172 4.21 14.24 9.04
N LEU A 173 4.34 14.05 10.35
CA LEU A 173 4.26 15.12 11.34
C LEU A 173 5.67 15.54 11.72
N SER A 174 5.98 16.81 11.57
CA SER A 174 7.16 17.46 12.13
C SER A 174 6.74 18.50 13.17
N GLU A 175 7.70 19.16 13.82
CA GLU A 175 7.41 20.25 14.76
C GLU A 175 6.64 21.42 14.10
N ARG A 176 6.81 21.63 12.78
CA ARG A 176 6.29 22.81 12.08
C ARG A 176 5.48 22.50 10.82
N SER A 177 5.32 21.23 10.47
CA SER A 177 4.58 20.83 9.28
C SER A 177 3.81 19.54 9.53
N LEU A 178 2.65 19.44 8.89
CA LEU A 178 1.96 18.19 8.66
C LEU A 178 1.83 18.00 7.16
N THR A 179 2.55 17.02 6.61
CA THR A 179 2.38 16.60 5.22
C THR A 179 1.44 15.40 5.18
N ILE A 180 0.43 15.47 4.34
CA ILE A 180 -0.54 14.38 4.15
C ILE A 180 -0.47 13.95 2.70
N ALA A 181 -0.28 12.64 2.47
CA ALA A 181 -0.49 12.02 1.18
C ALA A 181 -1.51 10.88 1.35
N ALA A 182 -2.77 11.17 1.05
CA ALA A 182 -3.86 10.20 1.14
C ALA A 182 -4.27 9.75 -0.27
N MET A 183 -4.57 8.48 -0.44
CA MET A 183 -4.89 7.92 -1.75
C MET A 183 -5.82 6.71 -1.70
N VAL A 184 -6.55 6.51 -2.79
CA VAL A 184 -7.46 5.39 -2.98
C VAL A 184 -7.60 5.06 -4.47
N GLN A 185 -7.78 3.79 -4.80
CA GLN A 185 -8.10 3.38 -6.17
C GLN A 185 -9.54 3.76 -6.53
N SER A 186 -9.76 4.26 -7.75
CA SER A 186 -11.08 4.72 -8.20
C SER A 186 -12.10 3.58 -8.25
N SER A 187 -11.65 2.33 -8.39
CA SER A 187 -12.50 1.14 -8.28
C SER A 187 -13.08 0.91 -6.88
N PHE A 188 -12.52 1.54 -5.84
CA PHE A 188 -12.97 1.41 -4.45
C PHE A 188 -13.65 2.66 -3.91
N ALA A 189 -13.53 3.81 -4.59
CA ALA A 189 -13.96 5.10 -4.05
C ALA A 189 -14.96 5.83 -4.95
N ASN A 190 -15.98 6.43 -4.31
CA ASN A 190 -16.85 7.41 -4.92
C ASN A 190 -16.26 8.82 -4.73
N LEU A 191 -15.85 9.46 -5.83
CA LEU A 191 -15.20 10.78 -5.77
C LEU A 191 -16.09 11.86 -5.15
N THR A 192 -17.41 11.84 -5.39
CA THR A 192 -18.35 12.80 -4.81
C THR A 192 -18.42 12.65 -3.30
N GLN A 193 -18.51 11.41 -2.82
CA GLN A 193 -18.50 11.12 -1.38
C GLN A 193 -17.17 11.52 -0.73
N LEU A 194 -16.04 11.21 -1.39
CA LEU A 194 -14.71 11.57 -0.88
C LEU A 194 -14.55 13.09 -0.75
N LYS A 195 -14.99 13.85 -1.75
CA LYS A 195 -14.97 15.33 -1.71
C LYS A 195 -15.80 15.86 -0.55
N HIS A 196 -17.03 15.38 -0.39
CA HIS A 196 -17.91 15.78 0.71
C HIS A 196 -17.31 15.42 2.09
N THR A 197 -16.66 14.27 2.22
CA THR A 197 -16.00 13.85 3.47
C THR A 197 -14.79 14.73 3.82
N LEU A 198 -14.01 15.17 2.83
CA LEU A 198 -12.82 16.01 3.03
C LEU A 198 -13.17 17.50 3.23
N GLU A 199 -14.30 17.97 2.69
CA GLU A 199 -14.70 19.38 2.68
C GLU A 199 -14.61 20.09 4.03
N PRO A 200 -15.09 19.53 5.17
CA PRO A 200 -15.00 20.23 6.46
C PRO A 200 -13.55 20.45 6.91
N PHE A 201 -12.65 19.53 6.56
CA PHE A 201 -11.23 19.62 6.91
C PHE A 201 -10.50 20.61 6.01
N THR A 202 -10.73 20.54 4.70
CA THR A 202 -10.10 21.45 3.73
C THR A 202 -10.59 22.88 3.88
N SER A 203 -11.88 23.09 4.14
CA SER A 203 -12.43 24.43 4.38
C SER A 203 -11.81 25.08 5.61
N TRP A 204 -11.65 24.32 6.70
CA TRP A 204 -11.01 24.82 7.91
C TRP A 204 -9.53 25.18 7.69
N LEU A 205 -8.77 24.35 6.97
CA LEU A 205 -7.38 24.66 6.61
C LEU A 205 -7.26 25.94 5.77
N ALA A 206 -8.26 26.21 4.91
CA ALA A 206 -8.32 27.41 4.08
C ALA A 206 -8.57 28.66 4.93
N GLU A 207 -9.47 28.57 5.92
CA GLU A 207 -9.71 29.64 6.90
C GLU A 207 -8.46 29.98 7.72
N GLN A 208 -7.59 29.00 8.00
CA GLN A 208 -6.33 29.24 8.73
C GLN A 208 -5.22 29.84 7.84
N GLY A 209 -5.45 30.01 6.53
CA GLY A 209 -4.43 30.45 5.59
C GLY A 209 -3.25 29.46 5.48
N VAL A 210 -3.43 28.22 5.93
CA VAL A 210 -2.44 27.14 5.81
C VAL A 210 -2.45 26.54 4.42
N LEU A 211 -3.60 26.59 3.77
CA LEU A 211 -3.76 26.15 2.41
C LEU A 211 -3.15 27.18 1.45
N HIS A 212 -1.90 26.93 1.02
CA HIS A 212 -1.52 27.21 -0.37
C HIS A 212 -2.25 26.17 -1.21
N THR A 213 -3.54 26.40 -1.43
CA THR A 213 -4.27 25.64 -2.43
C THR A 213 -3.81 26.14 -3.78
N ASP A 214 -2.83 25.47 -4.36
CA ASP A 214 -3.16 24.85 -5.63
C ASP A 214 -4.22 23.76 -5.35
N LEU A 215 -5.43 24.26 -5.08
CA LEU A 215 -6.65 23.63 -5.56
C LEU A 215 -6.75 23.98 -7.06
N GLU A 216 -5.65 23.83 -7.82
CA GLU A 216 -5.70 22.79 -8.83
C GLU A 216 -5.98 21.46 -8.12
N SER A 217 -7.22 21.37 -7.68
CA SER A 217 -8.03 20.29 -8.12
C SER A 217 -7.54 19.92 -9.53
N THR A 218 -7.08 18.69 -9.64
CA THR A 218 -7.46 17.91 -10.79
C THR A 218 -8.98 17.77 -10.97
N ALA A 219 -9.80 18.53 -10.23
CA ALA A 219 -11.18 18.85 -10.57
C ALA A 219 -11.33 19.87 -11.72
N ASN A 220 -10.57 19.65 -12.80
CA ASN A 220 -11.19 19.58 -14.12
C ASN A 220 -11.63 18.14 -14.46
N GLY A 221 -12.19 17.43 -13.47
CA GLY A 221 -12.70 16.07 -13.62
C GLY A 221 -11.69 15.05 -14.15
N THR A 222 -10.39 15.34 -14.07
CA THR A 222 -9.35 14.50 -14.66
C THR A 222 -8.53 13.90 -13.51
N PRO A 223 -8.73 12.63 -13.13
CA PRO A 223 -7.87 11.98 -12.15
C PRO A 223 -6.39 12.24 -12.48
N ILE A 224 -5.55 12.57 -11.49
CA ILE A 224 -4.11 12.51 -11.76
C ILE A 224 -3.81 11.03 -11.97
N TYR A 225 -3.59 10.64 -13.22
CA TYR A 225 -3.11 9.32 -13.58
C TYR A 225 -1.71 9.15 -13.01
N ILE A 226 -1.65 8.69 -11.77
CA ILE A 226 -0.40 8.25 -11.18
C ILE A 226 -0.58 6.74 -10.99
N ASN A 227 -0.01 5.99 -11.92
CA ASN A 227 0.22 4.57 -11.72
C ASN A 227 0.98 4.38 -10.39
N TYR A 228 0.69 3.35 -9.62
CA TYR A 228 1.43 3.09 -8.37
C TYR A 228 2.95 3.06 -8.62
N ALA A 229 3.39 2.55 -9.78
CA ALA A 229 4.78 2.60 -10.23
C ALA A 229 5.29 4.02 -10.57
N SER A 230 4.41 4.93 -11.00
CA SER A 230 4.76 6.34 -11.29
C SER A 230 4.57 7.28 -10.09
N CYS A 231 3.81 6.87 -9.06
CA CYS A 231 3.72 7.59 -7.78
C CYS A 231 5.04 7.52 -7.03
N ILE A 232 5.73 6.41 -7.22
CA ILE A 232 7.08 6.16 -6.76
C ILE A 232 8.12 7.02 -7.49
N SER A 233 7.79 7.52 -8.69
CA SER A 233 8.59 8.50 -9.43
C SER A 233 8.07 9.94 -9.30
N CYS A 234 7.07 10.19 -8.44
CA CYS A 234 6.81 11.56 -7.99
C CYS A 234 8.04 12.03 -7.23
N ASP A 235 8.34 13.33 -7.34
CA ASP A 235 9.53 13.97 -6.78
C ASP A 235 9.91 13.36 -5.42
N PRO A 236 11.12 12.77 -5.27
CA PRO A 236 11.59 12.22 -4.01
C PRO A 236 11.45 13.19 -2.83
N ALA A 237 11.42 14.50 -3.08
CA ALA A 237 11.20 15.54 -2.08
C ALA A 237 9.81 15.51 -1.40
N LEU A 238 8.86 14.71 -1.89
CA LEU A 238 7.53 14.53 -1.27
C LEU A 238 7.46 13.34 -0.31
N LEU A 239 8.52 12.53 -0.22
CA LEU A 239 8.61 11.32 0.61
C LEU A 239 9.75 11.36 1.65
N GLU A 240 10.54 12.43 1.70
CA GLU A 240 11.52 12.75 2.74
C GLU A 240 11.01 13.88 3.65
#